data_AF-A0A345QBC0-F1
#
_entry.id   AF-A0A345QBC0-F1
#
_cell.length_a   1.000
_cell.length_b   1.000
_cell.length_c   1.000
_cell.angle_alpha   90.00
_cell.angle_beta   90.00
_cell.angle_gamma   90.00
#
_symmetry.space_group_name_H-M   'P 1'
#
loop_
_entity.id
_entity.type
_entity.pdbx_description
1 polymer ?
#
loop_
_entity_poly.entity_id
_entity_poly.type
_entity_poly.pdbx_seq_one_letter_code
_entity_poly.pdbx_strand_id
1 'polypeptide(L)'
;MTEEQNNPWVSVPEGDPDLVARQLLALRDWFELREVSVKEAACVIAGVLPPEKILDKRSIGARLPGVGACLPGLIEWEYNRELFDEVIADRIRRIEALLEEKRPFRGKSLSDFVVRGVAAGYAPPWLDAARNDPECREYLPPSLLYGEAKTNRRPLTGKQVASKGGKARWGNDDQRSQFLPLVEEKVRDGKGSTDILNELIDEFGDAPPRSTVFGWAQKIRAKLNDEKSE
;
A
#
# COMPACT_ATOMS: atom_id res chain seq x y z
N MET A 1 -10.36 13.20 26.40
CA MET A 1 -10.10 13.09 24.95
C MET A 1 -9.63 11.67 24.72
N THR A 2 -10.48 10.84 24.13
CA THR A 2 -10.19 9.42 23.87
C THR A 2 -9.29 9.28 22.65
N GLU A 3 -8.40 8.28 22.62
CA GLU A 3 -7.49 7.99 21.50
C GLU A 3 -8.21 7.84 20.14
N GLU A 4 -9.51 7.56 20.13
CA GLU A 4 -10.36 7.57 18.93
C GLU A 4 -10.47 8.95 18.26
N GLN A 5 -10.33 10.05 19.00
CA GLN A 5 -10.32 11.41 18.45
C GLN A 5 -9.02 11.76 17.70
N ASN A 6 -7.98 10.93 17.84
CA ASN A 6 -6.67 11.12 17.21
C ASN A 6 -6.44 10.17 16.03
N ASN A 7 -7.42 9.35 15.65
CA ASN A 7 -7.28 8.43 14.55
C ASN A 7 -8.01 8.97 13.30
N PRO A 8 -7.29 9.46 12.28
CA PRO A 8 -7.90 9.97 11.04
C PRO A 8 -8.55 8.86 10.19
N TRP A 9 -8.48 7.60 10.64
CA TRP A 9 -8.96 6.41 9.94
C TRP A 9 -10.25 5.82 10.51
N VAL A 10 -10.89 6.48 11.49
CA VAL A 10 -12.20 6.02 11.99
C VAL A 10 -13.22 6.16 10.86
N SER A 11 -13.88 5.07 10.50
CA SER A 11 -14.99 5.07 9.54
C SER A 11 -16.11 5.98 10.08
N VAL A 12 -16.28 7.13 9.45
CA VAL A 12 -17.23 8.18 9.86
C VAL A 12 -18.62 7.84 9.24
N PRO A 13 -19.75 8.26 9.85
CA PRO A 13 -21.10 7.76 9.55
C PRO A 13 -21.54 8.08 8.12
N GLU A 14 -22.62 7.45 7.66
CA GLU A 14 -23.29 7.73 6.39
C GLU A 14 -23.39 9.25 6.19
N GLY A 15 -22.55 9.79 5.31
CA GLY A 15 -22.48 11.22 5.02
C GLY A 15 -23.80 11.72 4.44
N ASP A 16 -23.99 13.04 4.45
CA ASP A 16 -25.11 13.69 3.74
C ASP A 16 -25.23 13.11 2.31
N PRO A 17 -26.35 12.44 1.97
CA PRO A 17 -26.52 11.79 0.67
C PRO A 17 -26.30 12.75 -0.51
N ASP A 18 -26.68 14.02 -0.36
CA ASP A 18 -26.52 15.04 -1.40
C ASP A 18 -25.04 15.43 -1.56
N LEU A 19 -24.26 15.42 -0.47
CA LEU A 19 -22.82 15.61 -0.53
C LEU A 19 -22.14 14.43 -1.22
N VAL A 20 -22.50 13.19 -0.84
CA VAL A 20 -21.93 11.98 -1.44
C VAL A 20 -22.23 11.93 -2.94
N ALA A 21 -23.45 12.25 -3.35
CA ALA A 21 -23.82 12.31 -4.76
C ALA A 21 -22.97 13.33 -5.55
N ARG A 22 -22.73 14.53 -4.99
CA ARG A 22 -21.87 15.54 -5.62
C ARG A 22 -20.41 15.12 -5.67
N GLN A 23 -19.91 14.46 -4.63
CA GLN A 23 -18.55 13.92 -4.59
C GLN A 23 -18.35 12.78 -5.60
N LEU A 24 -19.35 11.91 -5.77
CA LEU A 24 -19.34 10.86 -6.79
C LEU A 24 -19.42 11.44 -8.20
N LEU A 25 -20.22 12.49 -8.41
CA LEU A 25 -20.24 13.21 -9.69
C LEU A 25 -18.86 13.78 -10.02
N ALA A 26 -18.22 14.46 -9.08
CA ALA A 26 -16.86 14.99 -9.27
C ALA A 26 -15.85 13.86 -9.56
N LEU A 27 -15.98 12.71 -8.91
CA LEU A 27 -15.14 11.54 -9.20
C LEU A 27 -15.31 11.05 -10.64
N ARG A 28 -16.54 11.06 -11.18
CA ARG A 28 -16.82 10.66 -12.56
C ARG A 28 -16.16 11.59 -13.56
N ASP A 29 -16.24 12.90 -13.34
CA ASP A 29 -15.58 13.89 -14.19
C ASP A 29 -14.08 13.59 -14.34
N TRP A 30 -13.43 13.12 -13.26
CA TRP A 30 -12.02 12.71 -13.29
C TRP A 30 -11.77 11.38 -14.01
N PHE A 31 -12.70 10.43 -13.97
CA PHE A 31 -12.61 9.19 -14.75
C PHE A 31 -12.82 9.41 -16.25
N GLU A 32 -13.57 10.45 -16.63
CA GLU A 32 -13.80 10.83 -18.03
C GLU A 32 -12.58 11.47 -18.70
N LEU A 33 -11.62 11.96 -17.90
CA LEU A 33 -10.38 12.52 -18.43
C LEU A 33 -9.55 11.44 -19.15
N ARG A 34 -9.19 11.74 -20.40
CA ARG A 34 -8.37 10.84 -21.23
C ARG A 34 -6.97 10.65 -20.68
N GLU A 35 -6.39 11.70 -20.12
CA GLU A 35 -5.05 11.71 -19.57
C GLU A 35 -5.07 12.45 -18.23
N VAL A 36 -4.45 11.84 -17.22
CA VAL A 36 -4.18 12.44 -15.91
C VAL A 36 -2.70 12.27 -15.57
N SER A 37 -2.14 13.25 -14.87
CA SER A 37 -0.79 13.16 -14.33
C SER A 37 -0.75 12.18 -13.15
N VAL A 38 0.46 11.72 -12.83
CA VAL A 38 0.70 10.83 -11.68
C VAL A 38 0.24 11.48 -10.37
N LYS A 39 0.53 12.78 -10.21
CA LYS A 39 0.12 13.55 -9.05
C LYS A 39 -1.41 13.65 -8.93
N GLU A 40 -2.11 13.92 -10.03
CA GLU A 40 -3.58 13.98 -10.03
C GLU A 40 -4.17 12.61 -9.67
N ALA A 41 -3.65 11.54 -10.26
CA ALA A 41 -4.08 10.18 -9.91
C ALA A 41 -3.79 9.84 -8.43
N ALA A 42 -2.65 10.27 -7.90
CA ALA A 42 -2.29 10.07 -6.49
C ALA A 42 -3.24 10.81 -5.54
N CYS A 43 -3.66 12.03 -5.87
CA CYS A 43 -4.70 12.76 -5.14
C CYS A 43 -6.01 11.97 -5.11
N VAL A 44 -6.50 11.53 -6.27
CA VAL A 44 -7.74 10.76 -6.36
C VAL A 44 -7.64 9.48 -5.54
N ILE A 45 -6.56 8.69 -5.67
CA ILE A 45 -6.35 7.45 -4.90
C ILE A 45 -6.27 7.74 -3.39
N ALA A 46 -5.69 8.87 -2.98
CA ALA A 46 -5.64 9.30 -1.58
C ALA A 46 -7.02 9.67 -1.02
N GLY A 47 -8.00 9.90 -1.88
CA GLY A 47 -9.37 10.27 -1.52
C GLY A 47 -9.64 11.76 -1.54
N VAL A 48 -8.83 12.54 -2.25
CA VAL A 48 -9.04 13.98 -2.42
C VAL A 48 -9.14 14.34 -3.89
N LEU A 49 -9.83 15.44 -4.18
CA LEU A 49 -9.84 16.00 -5.53
C LEU A 49 -8.41 16.43 -5.90
N PRO A 50 -8.00 16.35 -7.16
CA PRO A 50 -6.79 16.98 -7.62
C PRO A 50 -6.93 18.52 -7.70
N PRO A 51 -5.81 19.25 -7.75
CA PRO A 51 -5.85 20.68 -8.01
C PRO A 51 -6.32 20.99 -9.45
N GLU A 52 -7.06 22.08 -9.64
CA GLU A 52 -7.75 22.42 -10.91
C GLU A 52 -6.81 22.89 -12.04
N LYS A 53 -5.54 23.24 -11.76
CA LYS A 53 -4.62 23.80 -12.76
C LYS A 53 -3.20 23.25 -12.60
N ILE A 54 -2.50 23.09 -13.71
CA ILE A 54 -1.07 22.70 -13.76
C ILE A 54 -0.17 23.65 -12.93
N LEU A 55 -0.57 24.92 -12.79
CA LEU A 55 0.15 25.94 -12.02
C LEU A 55 -0.33 26.08 -10.56
N ASP A 56 -1.31 25.29 -10.16
CA ASP A 56 -1.81 25.30 -8.80
C ASP A 56 -0.80 24.59 -7.87
N LYS A 57 -0.19 25.39 -6.99
CA LYS A 57 0.88 24.94 -6.08
C LYS A 57 0.33 24.29 -4.81
N ARG A 58 -0.99 24.17 -4.65
CA ARG A 58 -1.58 23.53 -3.47
C ARG A 58 -1.13 22.08 -3.36
N SER A 59 -0.85 21.65 -2.13
CA SER A 59 -0.48 20.28 -1.77
C SER A 59 -1.70 19.35 -1.75
N ILE A 60 -2.91 19.93 -1.61
CA ILE A 60 -4.21 19.23 -1.53
C ILE A 60 -5.18 19.90 -2.49
N GLY A 61 -6.10 19.08 -2.98
CA GLY A 61 -7.06 19.36 -4.04
C GLY A 61 -7.74 20.70 -4.15
N ALA A 62 -8.36 20.90 -5.31
CA ALA A 62 -9.36 21.92 -5.47
C ALA A 62 -10.54 21.67 -4.51
N ARG A 63 -10.98 22.73 -3.82
CA ARG A 63 -12.19 22.73 -3.01
C ARG A 63 -13.35 23.14 -3.89
N LEU A 64 -14.16 22.19 -4.33
CA LEU A 64 -15.36 22.49 -5.11
C LEU A 64 -16.50 22.92 -4.19
N PRO A 65 -17.26 23.99 -4.52
CA PRO A 65 -18.39 24.45 -3.72
C PRO A 65 -19.42 23.32 -3.49
N GLY A 66 -19.73 23.05 -2.23
CA GLY A 66 -20.67 21.99 -1.86
C GLY A 66 -20.13 20.55 -1.95
N VAL A 67 -18.85 20.36 -2.27
CA VAL A 67 -18.16 19.05 -2.32
C VAL A 67 -17.01 18.98 -1.31
N GLY A 68 -16.31 20.11 -1.11
CA GLY A 68 -15.08 20.16 -0.32
C GLY A 68 -13.86 19.70 -1.13
N ALA A 69 -12.75 19.39 -0.45
CA ALA A 69 -11.56 18.81 -1.08
C ALA A 69 -11.57 17.27 -1.09
N CYS A 70 -12.46 16.63 -0.32
CA CYS A 70 -12.48 15.19 -0.12
C CYS A 70 -13.49 14.48 -1.03
N LEU A 71 -13.14 13.27 -1.46
CA LEU A 71 -14.02 12.30 -2.11
C LEU A 71 -14.72 11.43 -1.04
N PRO A 72 -15.73 10.62 -1.42
CA PRO A 72 -16.49 9.84 -0.45
C PRO A 72 -15.60 8.93 0.40
N GLY A 73 -15.97 8.73 1.66
CA GLY A 73 -15.19 7.91 2.60
C GLY A 73 -13.96 8.60 3.20
N LEU A 74 -13.69 9.86 2.82
CA LEU A 74 -12.74 10.74 3.51
C LEU A 74 -13.45 12.01 3.98
N ILE A 75 -13.16 12.45 5.21
CA ILE A 75 -13.75 13.66 5.79
C ILE A 75 -12.64 14.64 6.16
N GLU A 76 -12.84 15.92 5.85
CA GLU A 76 -11.93 16.99 6.28
C GLU A 76 -11.92 17.06 7.81
N TRP A 77 -10.73 16.99 8.42
CA TRP A 77 -10.61 17.14 9.86
C TRP A 77 -10.68 18.62 10.24
N GLU A 78 -11.88 19.06 10.63
CA GLU A 78 -12.15 20.48 10.87
C GLU A 78 -11.38 21.06 12.06
N TYR A 79 -11.04 20.23 13.05
CA TYR A 79 -10.39 20.66 14.29
C TYR A 79 -8.88 20.91 14.16
N ASN A 80 -8.22 20.28 13.18
CA ASN A 80 -6.80 20.52 12.91
C ASN A 80 -6.50 20.36 11.42
N ARG A 81 -6.81 21.44 10.68
CA ARG A 81 -6.65 21.48 9.22
C ARG A 81 -5.20 21.39 8.77
N GLU A 82 -4.27 22.00 9.50
CA GLU A 82 -2.84 21.96 9.14
C GLU A 82 -2.30 20.53 9.22
N LEU A 83 -2.62 19.80 10.30
CA LEU A 83 -2.21 18.41 10.45
C LEU A 83 -2.91 17.49 9.45
N PHE A 84 -4.19 17.72 9.16
CA PHE A 84 -4.88 17.03 8.07
C PHE A 84 -4.16 17.24 6.76
N ASP A 85 -3.78 18.48 6.47
CA ASP A 85 -3.13 18.82 5.23
C ASP A 85 -1.74 18.17 5.10
N GLU A 86 -0.98 18.12 6.19
CA GLU A 86 0.31 17.42 6.24
C GLU A 86 0.17 15.91 6.02
N VAL A 87 -0.79 15.27 6.70
CA VAL A 87 -1.03 13.82 6.60
C VAL A 87 -1.46 13.42 5.19
N ILE A 88 -2.37 14.18 4.59
CA ILE A 88 -2.82 13.91 3.22
C ILE A 88 -1.70 14.19 2.21
N ALA A 89 -0.94 15.27 2.37
CA ALA A 89 0.20 15.56 1.49
C ALA A 89 1.25 14.45 1.53
N ASP A 90 1.55 13.90 2.72
CA ASP A 90 2.48 12.77 2.83
C ASP A 90 1.91 11.50 2.19
N ARG A 91 0.60 11.24 2.34
CA ARG A 91 -0.07 10.10 1.68
C ARG A 91 0.00 10.23 0.15
N ILE A 92 -0.28 11.41 -0.40
CA ILE A 92 -0.19 11.69 -1.83
C ILE A 92 1.23 11.42 -2.32
N ARG A 93 2.25 11.94 -1.61
CA ARG A 93 3.67 11.73 -1.97
C ARG A 93 4.05 10.25 -2.01
N ARG A 94 3.58 9.45 -1.05
CA ARG A 94 3.84 7.99 -1.02
C ARG A 94 3.19 7.26 -2.19
N ILE A 95 1.96 7.63 -2.55
CA ILE A 95 1.25 7.05 -3.70
C ILE A 95 1.95 7.46 -5.00
N GLU A 96 2.31 8.73 -5.14
CA GLU A 96 3.03 9.27 -6.31
C GLU A 96 4.34 8.52 -6.54
N ALA A 97 5.19 8.42 -5.51
CA ALA A 97 6.45 7.67 -5.59
C ALA A 97 6.23 6.21 -6.06
N LEU A 98 5.19 5.55 -5.56
CA LEU A 98 4.87 4.18 -5.95
C LEU A 98 4.40 4.06 -7.41
N LEU A 99 3.63 5.05 -7.87
CA LEU A 99 3.18 5.13 -9.26
C LEU A 99 4.35 5.47 -10.21
N GLU A 100 5.43 6.09 -9.72
CA GLU A 100 6.63 6.35 -10.51
C GLU A 100 7.64 5.18 -10.51
N GLU A 101 7.79 4.46 -9.39
CA GLU A 101 8.88 3.49 -9.17
C GLU A 101 8.84 2.27 -10.11
N LYS A 102 7.65 1.85 -10.58
CA LYS A 102 7.54 0.71 -11.53
C LYS A 102 7.55 1.18 -12.99
N ARG A 103 8.72 1.16 -13.64
CA ARG A 103 8.88 1.32 -15.11
C ARG A 103 8.33 0.10 -15.90
N PRO A 104 7.92 0.24 -17.18
CA PRO A 104 7.34 1.42 -17.84
C PRO A 104 5.81 1.30 -17.81
N PHE A 105 5.16 2.03 -16.90
CA PHE A 105 3.70 2.15 -16.94
C PHE A 105 3.31 3.16 -18.01
N ARG A 106 2.60 2.66 -19.04
CA ARG A 106 2.08 3.48 -20.15
C ARG A 106 0.64 3.96 -19.92
N GLY A 107 0.05 3.59 -18.78
CA GLY A 107 -1.28 4.05 -18.43
C GLY A 107 -1.29 5.56 -18.29
N LYS A 108 -2.30 6.18 -18.86
CA LYS A 108 -2.53 7.62 -18.81
C LYS A 108 -3.90 7.96 -18.24
N SER A 109 -4.81 7.00 -18.21
CA SER A 109 -6.14 7.20 -17.66
C SER A 109 -6.13 7.01 -16.14
N LEU A 110 -7.07 7.66 -15.45
CA LEU A 110 -7.27 7.45 -14.02
C LEU A 110 -7.52 5.98 -13.69
N SER A 111 -8.30 5.28 -14.52
CA SER A 111 -8.57 3.84 -14.42
C SER A 111 -7.30 3.02 -14.33
N ASP A 112 -6.30 3.28 -15.19
CA ASP A 112 -5.03 2.55 -15.16
C ASP A 112 -4.30 2.78 -13.82
N PHE A 113 -4.27 4.03 -13.36
CA PHE A 113 -3.58 4.39 -12.12
C PHE A 113 -4.27 3.80 -10.89
N VAL A 114 -5.60 3.80 -10.83
CA VAL A 114 -6.37 3.23 -9.72
C VAL A 114 -6.13 1.73 -9.64
N VAL A 115 -6.18 0.99 -10.77
CA VAL A 115 -5.86 -0.45 -10.78
C VAL A 115 -4.46 -0.69 -10.21
N ARG A 116 -3.49 0.14 -10.61
CA ARG A 116 -2.12 0.02 -10.14
C ARG A 116 -1.97 0.34 -8.65
N GLY A 117 -2.63 1.39 -8.17
CA GLY A 117 -2.64 1.78 -6.76
C GLY A 117 -3.24 0.68 -5.88
N VAL A 118 -4.39 0.13 -6.29
CA VAL A 118 -5.04 -0.98 -5.58
C VAL A 118 -4.16 -2.23 -5.59
N ALA A 119 -3.57 -2.60 -6.72
CA ALA A 119 -2.64 -3.73 -6.82
C ALA A 119 -1.39 -3.56 -5.93
N ALA A 120 -1.07 -2.32 -5.56
CA ALA A 120 0.01 -1.98 -4.65
C ALA A 120 -0.41 -1.85 -3.18
N GLY A 121 -1.67 -2.15 -2.86
CA GLY A 121 -2.21 -2.13 -1.49
C GLY A 121 -2.85 -0.81 -1.07
N TYR A 122 -2.94 0.18 -1.97
CA TYR A 122 -3.65 1.43 -1.70
C TYR A 122 -5.09 1.33 -2.19
N ALA A 123 -6.00 0.95 -1.29
CA ALA A 123 -7.43 1.00 -1.54
C ALA A 123 -7.94 2.44 -1.37
N PRO A 124 -8.51 3.07 -2.41
CA PRO A 124 -9.10 4.40 -2.29
C PRO A 124 -10.32 4.39 -1.34
N PRO A 125 -10.49 5.41 -0.50
CA PRO A 125 -11.60 5.45 0.47
C PRO A 125 -12.98 5.52 -0.19
N TRP A 126 -13.06 6.06 -1.41
CA TRP A 126 -14.30 6.19 -2.19
C TRP A 126 -14.70 4.94 -2.95
N LEU A 127 -13.86 3.89 -3.00
CA LEU A 127 -14.05 2.75 -3.88
C LEU A 127 -15.37 2.01 -3.61
N ASP A 128 -15.74 1.84 -2.34
CA ASP A 128 -16.99 1.15 -1.99
C ASP A 128 -18.22 1.99 -2.31
N ALA A 129 -18.16 3.32 -2.14
CA ALA A 129 -19.22 4.22 -2.57
C ALA A 129 -19.41 4.17 -4.10
N ALA A 130 -18.31 4.23 -4.86
CA ALA A 130 -18.34 4.18 -6.32
C ALA A 130 -18.82 2.82 -6.88
N ARG A 131 -18.63 1.71 -6.16
CA ARG A 131 -19.16 0.38 -6.54
C ARG A 131 -20.68 0.28 -6.40
N ASN A 132 -21.22 0.95 -5.38
CA ASN A 132 -22.64 0.90 -5.04
C ASN A 132 -23.46 1.93 -5.83
N ASP A 133 -22.82 2.92 -6.43
CA ASP A 133 -23.45 3.88 -7.32
C ASP A 133 -23.52 3.37 -8.78
N PRO A 134 -24.71 3.23 -9.38
CA PRO A 134 -24.85 2.69 -10.74
C PRO A 134 -24.08 3.47 -11.80
N GLU A 135 -24.01 4.79 -11.68
CA GLU A 135 -23.39 5.65 -12.69
C GLU A 135 -21.86 5.63 -12.58
N CYS A 136 -21.30 5.75 -11.38
CA CYS A 136 -19.87 5.61 -11.14
C CYS A 136 -19.34 4.22 -11.49
N ARG A 137 -20.15 3.19 -11.27
CA ARG A 137 -19.76 1.80 -11.53
C ARG A 137 -19.38 1.57 -12.99
N GLU A 138 -19.96 2.29 -13.95
CA GLU A 138 -19.62 2.15 -15.37
C GLU A 138 -18.19 2.58 -15.71
N TYR A 139 -17.61 3.46 -14.90
CA TYR A 139 -16.25 3.98 -15.08
C TYR A 139 -15.19 3.16 -14.35
N LEU A 140 -15.60 2.29 -13.42
CA LEU A 140 -14.68 1.47 -12.67
C LEU A 140 -14.09 0.36 -13.54
N PRO A 141 -12.76 0.15 -13.50
CA PRO A 141 -12.11 -0.99 -14.10
C PRO A 141 -12.78 -2.32 -13.71
N PRO A 142 -12.95 -3.30 -14.62
CA PRO A 142 -13.59 -4.57 -14.31
C PRO A 142 -12.98 -5.33 -13.13
N SER A 143 -11.67 -5.20 -12.92
CA SER A 143 -10.93 -5.76 -11.79
C SER A 143 -11.35 -5.18 -10.44
N LEU A 144 -12.04 -4.05 -10.42
CA LEU A 144 -12.50 -3.35 -9.22
C LEU A 144 -14.02 -3.49 -9.00
N LEU A 145 -14.79 -3.92 -10.00
CA LEU A 145 -16.26 -4.03 -9.95
C LEU A 145 -16.75 -5.12 -9.00
N TYR A 146 -16.11 -6.28 -9.06
CA TYR A 146 -16.35 -7.34 -8.12
C TYR A 146 -15.41 -7.09 -6.98
N GLY A 147 -15.93 -6.57 -5.88
CA GLY A 147 -15.21 -6.67 -4.63
C GLY A 147 -14.80 -8.13 -4.47
N GLU A 148 -13.50 -8.41 -4.56
CA GLU A 148 -12.96 -9.45 -3.70
C GLU A 148 -13.25 -8.95 -2.28
N ALA A 149 -14.44 -9.34 -1.82
CA ALA A 149 -14.95 -9.13 -0.49
C ALA A 149 -13.79 -9.39 0.47
N LYS A 150 -13.41 -8.37 1.24
CA LYS A 150 -12.61 -8.45 2.46
C LYS A 150 -11.82 -9.76 2.53
N THR A 151 -10.67 -9.92 1.85
CA THR A 151 -9.86 -11.16 1.89
C THR A 151 -10.53 -12.28 2.66
N ASN A 152 -11.60 -12.87 2.08
CA ASN A 152 -12.33 -13.92 2.77
C ASN A 152 -11.37 -15.07 2.60
N ARG A 153 -10.37 -15.12 3.48
CA ARG A 153 -9.57 -16.30 3.77
C ARG A 153 -10.62 -17.30 4.18
N ARG A 154 -11.22 -17.98 3.19
CA ARG A 154 -11.77 -19.30 3.37
C ARG A 154 -10.73 -20.00 4.22
N PRO A 155 -11.09 -20.54 5.40
CA PRO A 155 -10.16 -21.33 6.18
C PRO A 155 -9.51 -22.30 5.20
N LEU A 156 -8.23 -22.11 4.95
CA LEU A 156 -7.50 -22.95 4.03
C LEU A 156 -7.66 -24.35 4.60
N THR A 157 -8.11 -25.30 3.78
CA THR A 157 -8.11 -26.70 4.18
C THR A 157 -6.69 -27.06 4.61
N GLY A 158 -6.52 -27.95 5.60
CA GLY A 158 -5.19 -28.25 6.19
C GLY A 158 -4.10 -28.58 5.14
N LYS A 159 -4.52 -29.11 3.97
CA LYS A 159 -3.66 -29.37 2.80
C LYS A 159 -3.10 -28.09 2.14
N GLN A 160 -3.90 -27.02 2.05
CA GLN A 160 -3.47 -25.75 1.47
C GLN A 160 -2.61 -24.92 2.44
N VAL A 161 -2.84 -25.04 3.75
CA VAL A 161 -1.98 -24.46 4.80
C VAL A 161 -0.58 -25.06 4.75
N ALA A 162 -0.48 -26.39 4.61
CA ALA A 162 0.79 -27.09 4.51
C ALA A 162 1.59 -26.71 3.24
N SER A 163 0.90 -26.42 2.13
CA SER A 163 1.54 -26.08 0.85
C SER A 163 2.03 -24.63 0.76
N LYS A 164 1.30 -23.66 1.34
CA LYS A 164 1.67 -22.22 1.29
C LYS A 164 2.53 -21.75 2.48
N GLY A 165 2.57 -22.48 3.59
CA GLY A 165 3.26 -22.09 4.82
C GLY A 165 4.78 -21.93 4.72
N GLY A 166 5.44 -22.61 3.77
CA GLY A 166 6.91 -22.58 3.65
C GLY A 166 7.49 -21.36 2.92
N LYS A 167 6.78 -20.82 1.92
CA LYS A 167 7.30 -19.75 1.03
C LYS A 167 6.77 -18.35 1.36
N ALA A 168 5.61 -18.22 2.00
CA ALA A 168 5.04 -16.92 2.35
C ALA A 168 5.58 -16.36 3.67
N ARG A 169 5.92 -17.22 4.65
CA ARG A 169 6.67 -16.82 5.85
C ARG A 169 8.12 -16.41 5.55
N TRP A 170 8.63 -16.75 4.36
CA TRP A 170 9.99 -16.45 3.95
C TRP A 170 10.25 -14.95 3.69
N GLY A 171 9.24 -14.17 3.30
CA GLY A 171 9.41 -12.78 2.89
C GLY A 171 9.05 -11.71 3.95
N ASN A 172 8.31 -12.08 5.00
CA ASN A 172 7.75 -11.15 5.98
C ASN A 172 8.24 -11.44 7.43
N ASP A 173 9.41 -12.03 7.58
CA ASP A 173 10.00 -12.34 8.89
C ASP A 173 11.02 -11.23 9.23
N ASP A 174 10.68 -10.37 10.20
CA ASP A 174 11.48 -9.21 10.59
C ASP A 174 12.87 -9.60 11.09
N GLN A 175 13.00 -10.77 11.72
CA GLN A 175 14.31 -11.30 12.10
C GLN A 175 15.12 -11.71 10.86
N ARG A 176 14.46 -12.16 9.80
CA ARG A 176 15.16 -12.55 8.57
C ARG A 176 15.68 -11.35 7.78
N SER A 177 14.88 -10.30 7.62
CA SER A 177 15.33 -9.09 6.93
C SER A 177 16.54 -8.46 7.62
N GLN A 178 16.59 -8.53 8.95
CA GLN A 178 17.70 -8.03 9.76
C GLN A 178 18.94 -8.95 9.72
N PHE A 179 18.76 -10.25 9.98
CA PHE A 179 19.89 -11.14 10.27
C PHE A 179 20.39 -11.94 9.05
N LEU A 180 19.57 -12.16 8.02
CA LEU A 180 19.99 -12.93 6.84
C LEU A 180 21.18 -12.30 6.10
N PRO A 181 21.24 -10.97 5.85
CA PRO A 181 22.40 -10.36 5.20
C PRO A 181 23.69 -10.54 6.00
N LEU A 182 23.61 -10.44 7.33
CA LEU A 182 24.75 -10.65 8.24
C LEU A 182 25.22 -12.10 8.21
N VAL A 183 24.30 -13.06 8.21
CA VAL A 183 24.64 -14.49 8.08
C VAL A 183 25.27 -14.77 6.71
N GLU A 184 24.80 -14.13 5.63
CA GLU A 184 25.40 -14.28 4.29
C GLU A 184 26.84 -13.77 4.24
N GLU A 185 27.11 -12.59 4.78
CA GLU A 185 28.46 -12.02 4.86
C GLU A 185 29.41 -12.94 5.63
N LYS A 186 29.03 -13.36 6.84
CA LYS A 186 29.88 -14.20 7.69
C LYS A 186 30.12 -15.60 7.10
N VAL A 187 29.17 -16.14 6.33
CA VAL A 187 29.35 -17.39 5.58
C VAL A 187 30.33 -17.21 4.43
N ARG A 188 30.30 -16.08 3.72
CA ARG A 188 31.30 -15.75 2.67
C ARG A 188 32.70 -15.58 3.26
N ASP A 189 32.80 -15.05 4.48
CA ASP A 189 34.05 -14.97 5.26
C ASP A 189 34.55 -16.33 5.77
N GLY A 190 33.83 -17.41 5.49
CA GLY A 190 34.23 -18.78 5.84
C GLY A 190 33.90 -19.18 7.29
N LYS A 191 33.11 -18.39 8.03
CA LYS A 191 32.80 -18.71 9.43
C LYS A 191 31.88 -19.92 9.59
N GLY A 192 32.07 -20.62 10.71
CA GLY A 192 31.24 -21.76 11.13
C GLY A 192 29.85 -21.32 11.59
N SER A 193 28.85 -22.18 11.43
CA SER A 193 27.46 -21.83 11.79
C SER A 193 27.26 -21.60 13.29
N THR A 194 28.08 -22.24 14.13
CA THR A 194 28.12 -22.00 15.58
C THR A 194 28.70 -20.63 15.91
N ASP A 195 29.79 -20.23 15.24
CA ASP A 195 30.46 -18.95 15.48
C ASP A 195 29.57 -17.77 15.07
N ILE A 196 28.88 -17.91 13.94
CA ILE A 196 27.89 -16.93 13.48
C ILE A 196 26.78 -16.74 14.51
N LEU A 197 26.24 -17.83 15.07
CA LEU A 197 25.17 -17.74 16.06
C LEU A 197 25.65 -17.05 17.34
N ASN A 198 26.85 -17.38 17.82
CA ASN A 198 27.41 -16.77 19.02
C ASN A 198 27.66 -15.27 18.82
N GLU A 199 28.23 -14.87 17.68
CA GLU A 199 28.41 -13.46 17.33
C GLU A 199 27.08 -12.70 17.28
N LEU A 200 26.02 -13.30 16.70
CA LEU A 200 24.70 -12.68 16.66
C LEU A 200 24.07 -12.53 18.05
N ILE A 201 24.27 -13.50 18.95
CA ILE A 201 23.80 -13.43 20.33
C ILE A 201 24.57 -12.35 21.11
N ASP A 202 25.89 -12.32 20.96
CA ASP A 202 26.77 -11.37 21.67
C ASP A 202 26.53 -9.93 21.21
N GLU A 203 26.26 -9.72 19.93
CA GLU A 203 26.11 -8.37 19.34
C GLU A 203 24.68 -7.82 19.45
N PHE A 204 23.65 -8.68 19.36
CA PHE A 204 22.26 -8.22 19.25
C PHE A 204 21.34 -8.68 20.39
N GLY A 205 21.73 -9.67 21.20
CA GLY A 205 20.94 -10.20 22.33
C GLY A 205 19.67 -10.98 21.96
N ASP A 206 18.98 -10.60 20.88
CA ASP A 206 17.78 -11.24 20.33
C ASP A 206 18.07 -11.90 18.97
N ALA A 207 18.99 -12.86 18.98
CA ALA A 207 19.39 -13.58 17.77
C ALA A 207 18.32 -14.60 17.33
N PRO A 208 18.23 -14.92 16.02
CA PRO A 208 17.33 -15.95 15.54
C PRO A 208 17.66 -17.33 16.15
N PRO A 209 16.67 -18.24 16.27
CA PRO A 209 16.89 -19.57 16.83
C PRO A 209 18.01 -20.33 16.11
N ARG A 210 18.77 -21.16 16.86
CA ARG A 210 19.88 -21.96 16.33
C ARG A 210 19.54 -22.72 15.04
N SER A 211 18.36 -23.34 14.99
CA SER A 211 17.88 -24.08 13.81
C SER A 211 17.76 -23.19 12.56
N THR A 212 17.42 -21.92 12.75
CA THR A 212 17.22 -20.93 11.68
C THR A 212 18.55 -20.49 11.10
N VAL A 213 19.50 -20.07 11.95
CA VAL A 213 20.84 -19.63 11.52
C VAL A 213 21.59 -20.77 10.82
N PHE A 214 21.49 -22.00 11.35
CA PHE A 214 22.12 -23.17 10.74
C PHE A 214 21.51 -23.49 9.37
N GLY A 215 20.18 -23.43 9.27
CA GLY A 215 19.48 -23.67 8.02
C GLY A 215 19.79 -22.62 6.95
N TRP A 216 19.97 -21.35 7.33
CA TRP A 216 20.40 -20.30 6.41
C TRP A 216 21.84 -20.51 5.96
N ALA A 217 22.77 -20.70 6.89
CA ALA A 217 24.18 -20.90 6.57
C ALA A 217 24.40 -22.09 5.63
N GLN A 218 23.69 -23.21 5.84
CA GLN A 218 23.79 -24.37 4.97
C GLN A 218 23.29 -24.07 3.55
N LYS A 219 22.18 -23.35 3.40
CA LYS A 219 21.64 -22.97 2.07
C LYS A 219 22.56 -22.01 1.33
N ILE A 220 23.17 -21.07 2.04
CA ILE A 220 24.11 -20.11 1.47
C ILE A 220 25.38 -20.83 1.00
N ARG A 221 25.94 -21.73 1.82
CA ARG A 221 27.10 -22.55 1.42
C ARG A 221 26.81 -23.43 0.20
N ALA A 222 25.62 -24.05 0.15
CA ALA A 222 25.22 -24.84 -1.01
C ALA A 222 25.22 -24.00 -2.30
N LYS A 223 24.61 -22.80 -2.27
CA LYS A 223 24.63 -21.87 -3.40
C LYS A 223 26.05 -21.44 -3.81
N LEU A 224 26.90 -21.10 -2.85
CA LEU A 224 28.29 -20.69 -3.13
C LEU A 224 29.14 -21.83 -3.71
N ASN A 225 28.79 -23.09 -3.42
CA ASN A 225 29.46 -24.25 -4.01
C ASN A 225 28.94 -24.55 -5.43
N ASP A 226 27.65 -24.35 -5.68
CA ASP A 226 27.06 -24.46 -7.01
C ASP A 226 27.64 -23.39 -7.97
N GLU A 227 27.78 -22.14 -7.49
CA GLU A 227 28.38 -21.02 -8.24
C GLU A 227 29.88 -21.17 -8.52
N LYS A 228 30.58 -22.02 -7.76
CA LYS A 228 32.00 -22.35 -8.00
C LYS A 228 32.19 -23.54 -8.95
N SER A 229 31.10 -24.22 -9.29
CA SER A 229 31.10 -25.41 -10.14
C SER A 229 30.67 -25.12 -11.59
N GLU A 230 30.26 -23.87 -11.88
CA GLU A 230 30.09 -23.29 -13.22
C GLU A 230 31.33 -22.50 -13.63
#